data_AF-A0A2A4RRH2-F1
#
_entry.id   AF-A0A2A4RRH2-F1
#
_cell.length_a   1.000
_cell.length_b   1.000
_cell.length_c   1.000
_cell.angle_alpha   90.00
_cell.angle_beta   90.00
_cell.angle_gamma   90.00
#
_symmetry.space_group_name_H-M   'P 1'
#
loop_
_entity.id
_entity.type
_entity.pdbx_description
1 polymer ?
#
loop_
_entity_poly.entity_id
_entity_poly.type
_entity_poly.pdbx_seq_one_letter_code
_entity_poly.pdbx_strand_id
1 'polypeptide(L)'
;MMFQEQSSMITPDMKVGTLLELFPELESVLIEIAPMFKRLKNPVLRKTVAKVATLERAAGMANIPTRDLIVKLRIAIGQPSGDADIQEAKNGCTHSCTCMAPQSTEDTTPANDPPSWFAEDQVHETIDADMMLAAGKVPIGRIVQSAKLLAESDILRVTVSFKPLPMIDALEQQGFRTYCRVTSTDSYQLFVAPAS
;
A
#
# COMPACT_ATOMS: atom_id res chain seq x y z
N MET A 1 9.32 11.40 -38.90
CA MET A 1 8.17 11.18 -38.00
C MET A 1 8.51 11.84 -36.69
N MET A 2 7.66 12.77 -36.28
CA MET A 2 7.79 13.52 -35.03
C MET A 2 7.07 12.75 -33.94
N PHE A 3 7.77 12.39 -32.87
CA PHE A 3 7.15 12.28 -31.55
C PHE A 3 8.11 12.94 -30.58
N GLN A 4 7.72 14.15 -30.14
CA GLN A 4 8.49 14.89 -29.15
C GLN A 4 8.55 14.09 -27.86
N GLU A 5 9.76 13.67 -27.54
CA GLU A 5 10.21 13.20 -26.25
C GLU A 5 10.16 14.38 -25.26
N GLN A 6 8.99 14.63 -24.66
CA GLN A 6 8.87 15.55 -23.53
C GLN A 6 8.00 14.94 -22.41
N SER A 7 8.67 14.14 -21.59
CA SER A 7 8.85 14.44 -20.16
C SER A 7 7.66 15.03 -19.41
N SER A 8 6.56 14.30 -19.30
CA SER A 8 5.66 14.44 -18.15
C SER A 8 5.11 13.07 -17.83
N MET A 9 5.75 12.39 -16.88
CA MET A 9 5.22 11.16 -16.30
C MET A 9 3.82 11.43 -15.76
N ILE A 10 2.85 10.57 -16.09
CA ILE A 10 1.51 10.67 -15.53
C ILE A 10 1.58 10.36 -14.03
N THR A 11 1.32 11.36 -13.19
CA THR A 11 1.28 11.22 -11.72
C THR A 11 -0.16 11.18 -11.20
N PRO A 12 -0.42 10.56 -10.02
CA PRO A 12 -1.77 10.50 -9.43
C PRO A 12 -2.37 11.88 -9.10
N ASP A 13 -1.53 12.84 -8.73
CA ASP A 13 -1.97 14.20 -8.40
C ASP A 13 -2.26 15.05 -9.66
N MET A 14 -1.90 14.56 -10.85
CA MET A 14 -2.10 15.29 -12.10
C MET A 14 -3.59 15.58 -12.34
N LYS A 15 -3.89 16.82 -12.73
CA LYS A 15 -5.26 17.24 -13.05
C LYS A 15 -5.70 16.64 -14.37
N VAL A 16 -6.93 16.12 -14.42
CA VAL A 16 -7.51 15.52 -15.63
C VAL A 16 -7.56 16.54 -16.77
N GLY A 17 -7.74 17.82 -16.46
CA GLY A 17 -7.70 18.90 -17.45
C GLY A 17 -6.35 19.00 -18.15
N THR A 18 -5.27 19.10 -17.36
CA THR A 18 -3.90 19.19 -17.86
C THR A 18 -3.50 17.93 -18.63
N LEU A 19 -3.94 16.75 -18.18
CA LEU A 19 -3.71 15.51 -18.90
C LEU A 19 -4.36 15.51 -20.29
N LEU A 20 -5.64 15.90 -20.38
CA LEU A 20 -6.37 15.92 -21.66
C LEU A 20 -5.89 17.05 -22.59
N GLU A 21 -5.32 18.12 -22.05
CA GLU A 21 -4.65 19.17 -22.83
C GLU A 21 -3.37 18.66 -23.51
N LEU A 22 -2.62 17.78 -22.83
CA LEU A 22 -1.39 17.17 -23.34
C LEU A 22 -1.68 15.94 -24.23
N PHE A 23 -2.66 15.12 -23.85
CA PHE A 23 -2.97 13.82 -24.45
C PHE A 23 -4.49 13.69 -24.71
N PRO A 24 -5.02 14.25 -25.80
CA PRO A 24 -6.44 14.13 -26.13
C PRO A 24 -6.87 12.68 -26.46
N GLU A 25 -5.93 11.82 -26.85
CA GLU A 25 -6.15 10.39 -27.13
C GLU A 25 -6.61 9.58 -25.90
N LEU A 26 -6.20 10.00 -24.69
CA LEU A 26 -6.59 9.38 -23.43
C LEU A 26 -8.07 9.59 -23.09
N GLU A 27 -8.76 10.51 -23.77
CA GLU A 27 -10.20 10.72 -23.62
C GLU A 27 -10.99 9.44 -23.92
N SER A 28 -10.66 8.75 -25.01
CA SER A 28 -11.35 7.53 -25.43
C SER A 28 -11.20 6.42 -24.39
N VAL A 29 -9.99 6.28 -23.84
CA VAL A 29 -9.65 5.29 -22.79
C VAL A 29 -10.40 5.60 -21.49
N LEU A 30 -10.47 6.87 -21.10
CA LEU A 30 -11.24 7.28 -19.91
C LEU A 30 -12.74 6.99 -20.10
N ILE A 31 -13.30 7.21 -21.28
CA ILE A 31 -14.71 6.91 -21.57
C ILE A 31 -14.98 5.40 -21.53
N GLU A 32 -14.05 4.59 -22.04
CA GLU A 32 -14.13 3.12 -21.97
C GLU A 32 -14.13 2.63 -20.51
N ILE A 33 -13.29 3.23 -19.67
CA ILE A 33 -13.20 2.89 -18.25
C ILE A 33 -14.44 3.35 -17.48
N ALA A 34 -14.88 4.59 -17.66
CA ALA A 34 -16.07 5.11 -17.00
C ALA A 34 -16.90 6.02 -17.91
N PRO A 35 -18.17 5.64 -18.20
CA PRO A 35 -19.03 6.38 -19.12
C PRO A 35 -19.41 7.77 -18.61
N MET A 36 -19.23 8.05 -17.30
CA MET A 36 -19.44 9.38 -16.74
C MET A 36 -18.49 10.43 -17.32
N PHE A 37 -17.30 10.02 -17.78
CA PHE A 37 -16.34 10.91 -18.43
C PHE A 37 -16.77 11.33 -19.84
N LYS A 38 -17.81 10.71 -20.42
CA LYS A 38 -18.45 11.17 -21.67
C LYS A 38 -18.92 12.63 -21.60
N ARG A 39 -19.22 13.12 -20.39
CA ARG A 39 -19.62 14.53 -20.16
C ARG A 39 -18.47 15.52 -20.33
N LEU A 40 -17.21 15.07 -20.31
CA LEU A 40 -16.02 15.90 -20.56
C LEU A 40 -15.84 16.29 -22.02
N LYS A 41 -16.56 15.67 -22.97
CA LYS A 41 -16.59 16.09 -24.39
C LYS A 41 -17.04 17.54 -24.60
N ASN A 42 -17.82 18.08 -23.65
CA ASN A 42 -18.30 19.46 -23.77
C ASN A 42 -17.20 20.44 -23.32
N PRO A 43 -16.68 21.31 -24.21
CA PRO A 43 -15.55 22.21 -23.92
C PRO A 43 -15.79 23.17 -22.74
N VAL A 44 -17.06 23.46 -22.42
CA VAL A 44 -17.45 24.28 -21.26
C VAL A 44 -17.28 23.49 -19.96
N LEU A 45 -17.67 22.21 -19.93
CA LEU A 45 -17.48 21.32 -18.78
C LEU A 45 -16.01 20.89 -18.64
N ARG A 46 -15.26 20.83 -19.75
CA ARG A 46 -13.81 20.60 -19.75
C ARG A 46 -13.07 21.68 -18.94
N LYS A 47 -13.45 22.95 -19.07
CA LYS A 47 -12.83 24.02 -18.27
C LYS A 47 -13.24 24.04 -16.80
N THR A 48 -14.39 23.46 -16.47
CA THR A 48 -15.01 23.58 -15.14
C THR A 48 -14.74 22.37 -14.25
N VAL A 49 -14.93 21.16 -14.77
CA VAL A 49 -14.73 19.90 -14.03
C VAL A 49 -13.26 19.46 -14.09
N ALA A 50 -12.58 19.68 -15.21
CA ALA A 50 -11.20 19.22 -15.38
C ALA A 50 -10.14 20.08 -14.65
N LYS A 51 -10.52 21.29 -14.19
CA LYS A 51 -9.71 22.10 -13.26
C LYS A 51 -9.76 21.58 -11.81
N VAL A 52 -10.82 20.87 -11.44
CA VAL A 52 -11.13 20.52 -10.05
C VAL A 52 -10.92 19.03 -9.76
N ALA A 53 -10.96 18.17 -10.79
CA ALA A 53 -10.74 16.73 -10.66
C ALA A 53 -9.27 16.33 -10.93
N THR A 54 -8.58 15.85 -9.89
CA THR A 54 -7.31 15.10 -10.01
C THR A 54 -7.57 13.68 -10.50
N LEU A 55 -6.56 12.99 -11.04
CA LEU A 55 -6.68 11.60 -11.45
C LEU A 55 -7.07 10.69 -10.28
N GLU A 56 -6.60 10.96 -9.06
CA GLU A 56 -7.07 10.29 -7.84
C GLU A 56 -8.57 10.47 -7.59
N ARG A 57 -9.08 11.69 -7.70
CA ARG A 57 -10.52 11.97 -7.51
C ARG A 57 -11.34 11.28 -8.61
N ALA A 58 -10.84 11.27 -9.84
CA ALA A 58 -11.44 10.61 -10.98
C ALA A 58 -11.51 9.07 -10.79
N ALA A 59 -10.43 8.48 -10.29
CA ALA A 59 -10.36 7.06 -9.95
C ALA A 59 -11.35 6.68 -8.84
N GLY A 60 -11.42 7.50 -7.77
CA GLY A 60 -12.39 7.32 -6.68
C GLY A 60 -13.84 7.37 -7.15
N MET A 61 -14.19 8.29 -8.06
CA MET A 61 -15.53 8.36 -8.65
C MET A 61 -15.84 7.15 -9.55
N ALA A 62 -14.82 6.56 -10.19
CA ALA A 62 -14.96 5.39 -11.04
C ALA A 62 -14.90 4.06 -10.26
N ASN A 63 -14.74 4.11 -8.93
CA ASN A 63 -14.58 2.94 -8.05
C ASN A 63 -13.43 2.02 -8.46
N ILE A 64 -12.36 2.59 -9.04
CA ILE A 64 -11.16 1.86 -9.44
C ILE A 64 -9.94 2.40 -8.71
N PRO A 65 -8.94 1.56 -8.40
CA PRO A 65 -7.72 2.02 -7.77
C PRO A 65 -6.97 2.98 -8.70
N THR A 66 -6.53 4.11 -8.14
CA THR A 66 -5.80 5.15 -8.88
C THR A 66 -4.61 4.58 -9.65
N ARG A 67 -3.90 3.61 -9.06
CA ARG A 67 -2.76 2.94 -9.70
C ARG A 67 -3.15 2.26 -11.01
N ASP A 68 -4.27 1.54 -11.04
CA ASP A 68 -4.72 0.79 -12.21
C ASP A 68 -5.16 1.72 -13.35
N LEU A 69 -5.83 2.82 -12.98
CA LEU A 69 -6.17 3.89 -13.92
C LEU A 69 -4.90 4.47 -14.56
N ILE A 70 -3.90 4.82 -13.75
CA ILE A 70 -2.63 5.38 -14.23
C ILE A 70 -1.89 4.39 -15.12
N VAL A 71 -1.81 3.12 -14.74
CA VAL A 71 -1.15 2.08 -15.52
C VAL A 71 -1.80 1.96 -16.90
N LYS A 72 -3.13 1.89 -16.97
CA LYS A 72 -3.86 1.84 -18.24
C LYS A 72 -3.64 3.07 -19.11
N LEU A 73 -3.64 4.27 -18.51
CA LEU A 73 -3.33 5.49 -19.24
C LEU A 73 -1.89 5.49 -19.76
N ARG A 74 -0.92 5.03 -18.97
CA ARG A 74 0.50 4.93 -19.39
C ARG A 74 0.68 3.93 -20.53
N ILE A 75 0.04 2.76 -20.45
CA ILE A 75 0.07 1.75 -21.52
C ILE A 75 -0.51 2.32 -22.82
N ALA A 76 -1.62 3.08 -22.74
CA ALA A 76 -2.27 3.67 -23.91
C ALA A 76 -1.39 4.67 -24.68
N ILE A 77 -0.46 5.35 -24.01
CA ILE A 77 0.50 6.29 -24.63
C ILE A 77 1.92 5.71 -24.77
N GLY A 78 2.10 4.41 -24.52
CA GLY A 78 3.39 3.73 -24.64
C GLY A 78 4.43 4.11 -23.56
N GLN A 79 4.01 4.62 -22.40
CA GLN A 79 4.89 4.89 -21.27
C GLN A 79 5.18 3.61 -20.47
N PRO A 80 6.40 3.47 -19.90
CA PRO A 80 6.73 2.33 -19.05
C PRO A 80 5.87 2.35 -17.77
N SER A 81 4.96 1.39 -17.66
CA SER A 81 4.33 1.02 -16.40
C SER A 81 5.39 0.30 -15.57
N GLY A 82 5.99 1.01 -14.62
CA GLY A 82 7.10 0.52 -13.77
C GLY A 82 6.77 -0.66 -12.84
N ASP A 83 5.68 -1.37 -13.06
CA ASP A 83 5.34 -2.61 -12.37
C ASP A 83 4.59 -3.50 -13.36
N ALA A 84 5.34 -4.40 -13.99
CA ALA A 84 4.78 -5.58 -14.62
C ALA A 84 4.43 -6.58 -13.52
N ASP A 85 3.38 -6.31 -12.74
CA ASP A 85 2.65 -7.32 -11.99
C ASP A 85 1.30 -6.74 -11.57
N ILE A 86 0.23 -7.28 -12.12
CA ILE A 86 -0.97 -7.75 -11.39
C ILE A 86 -1.87 -8.42 -12.42
N GLN A 87 -2.03 -9.72 -12.18
CA GLN A 87 -3.06 -10.62 -12.69
C GLN A 87 -4.32 -9.94 -13.24
N GLU A 88 -4.62 -10.22 -14.51
CA GLU A 88 -5.99 -10.27 -15.02
C GLU A 88 -6.76 -11.36 -14.26
N ALA A 89 -7.44 -10.98 -13.19
CA ALA A 89 -8.62 -11.71 -12.74
C ALA A 89 -9.83 -11.21 -13.54
N LYS A 90 -9.89 -11.56 -14.83
CA LYS A 90 -11.14 -11.61 -15.58
C LYS A 90 -11.45 -13.07 -15.91
N ASN A 91 -12.43 -13.56 -15.15
CA ASN A 91 -13.27 -14.72 -15.34
C ASN A 91 -13.20 -15.37 -16.74
N GLY A 92 -12.80 -16.65 -16.78
CA GLY A 92 -13.00 -17.51 -17.94
C GLY A 92 -12.44 -18.90 -17.71
N CYS A 93 -13.31 -19.86 -17.39
CA CYS A 93 -12.98 -21.28 -17.31
C CYS A 93 -12.31 -21.80 -18.59
N THR A 94 -11.43 -22.80 -18.47
CA THR A 94 -11.67 -24.22 -18.80
C THR A 94 -10.37 -24.89 -19.27
N HIS A 95 -10.14 -26.10 -18.78
CA HIS A 95 -9.20 -27.13 -19.25
C HIS A 95 -7.73 -27.04 -18.81
N SER A 96 -7.44 -27.86 -17.79
CA SER A 96 -6.42 -28.93 -17.77
C SER A 96 -5.03 -28.60 -18.34
N CYS A 97 -4.02 -28.54 -17.47
CA CYS A 97 -2.98 -29.59 -17.41
C CYS A 97 -1.90 -29.25 -16.37
N THR A 98 -1.38 -30.34 -15.81
CA THR A 98 -0.42 -30.54 -14.72
C THR A 98 1.02 -30.06 -14.99
N CYS A 99 1.78 -29.96 -13.88
CA CYS A 99 3.25 -30.00 -13.63
C CYS A 99 4.07 -28.74 -14.01
N MET A 100 5.05 -28.27 -13.21
CA MET A 100 5.97 -28.98 -12.31
C MET A 100 6.58 -27.97 -11.31
N ALA A 101 6.78 -28.37 -10.04
CA ALA A 101 7.54 -27.61 -9.03
C ALA A 101 9.06 -27.69 -9.31
N PRO A 102 9.88 -26.79 -8.74
CA PRO A 102 10.48 -27.10 -7.45
C PRO A 102 10.54 -25.94 -6.44
N GLN A 103 10.69 -26.35 -5.19
CA GLN A 103 10.55 -25.65 -3.91
C GLN A 103 11.76 -24.75 -3.56
N SER A 104 11.51 -23.64 -2.86
CA SER A 104 12.32 -23.20 -1.71
C SER A 104 11.58 -22.13 -0.88
N THR A 105 11.27 -22.55 0.34
CA THR A 105 11.23 -21.81 1.61
C THR A 105 10.21 -20.67 1.82
N GLU A 106 9.03 -21.07 2.30
CA GLU A 106 8.32 -20.65 3.52
C GLU A 106 8.59 -19.24 4.12
N ASP A 107 7.46 -18.58 4.42
CA ASP A 107 7.23 -17.47 5.34
C ASP A 107 7.92 -16.14 5.01
N THR A 108 7.21 -15.12 4.51
CA THR A 108 6.35 -14.33 5.40
C THR A 108 5.30 -13.63 4.55
N THR A 109 4.03 -13.99 4.73
CA THR A 109 2.91 -13.20 4.22
C THR A 109 2.71 -12.00 5.14
N PRO A 110 2.62 -10.76 4.64
CA PRO A 110 2.03 -9.66 5.39
C PRO A 110 0.50 -9.84 5.36
N ALA A 111 0.00 -10.88 6.03
CA ALA A 111 -1.42 -11.08 6.25
C ALA A 111 -1.71 -10.72 7.71
N ASN A 112 -2.66 -9.83 7.89
CA ASN A 112 -3.13 -9.22 9.14
C ASN A 112 -3.76 -10.24 10.13
N ASP A 113 -3.41 -11.52 10.02
CA ASP A 113 -3.92 -12.58 10.87
C ASP A 113 -3.10 -12.65 12.16
N PRO A 114 -3.76 -12.62 13.34
CA PRO A 114 -3.06 -12.76 14.60
C PRO A 114 -2.42 -14.15 14.69
N PRO A 115 -1.13 -14.24 15.06
CA PRO A 115 -0.50 -15.53 15.29
C PRO A 115 -1.15 -16.23 16.50
N SER A 116 -1.06 -17.55 16.57
CA SER A 116 -1.71 -18.35 17.61
C SER A 116 -1.26 -18.05 19.05
N TRP A 117 -0.12 -17.39 19.22
CA TRP A 117 0.39 -16.89 20.51
C TRP A 117 -0.11 -15.48 20.86
N PHE A 118 -0.67 -14.75 19.89
CA PHE A 118 -1.17 -13.39 20.11
C PHE A 118 -2.57 -13.42 20.72
N ALA A 119 -2.70 -12.82 21.90
CA ALA A 119 -3.96 -12.57 22.56
C ALA A 119 -3.97 -11.15 23.12
N GLU A 120 -4.89 -10.31 22.65
CA GLU A 120 -5.00 -8.91 23.11
C GLU A 120 -5.28 -8.81 24.62
N ASP A 121 -5.91 -9.85 25.21
CA ASP A 121 -6.18 -9.96 26.64
C ASP A 121 -4.91 -10.21 27.48
N GLN A 122 -3.84 -10.74 26.86
CA GLN A 122 -2.54 -10.98 27.52
C GLN A 122 -1.58 -9.78 27.42
N VAL A 123 -2.09 -8.62 26.99
CA VAL A 123 -1.29 -7.40 26.94
C VAL A 123 -1.07 -6.88 28.37
N HIS A 124 0.11 -7.15 28.91
CA HIS A 124 0.48 -6.75 30.27
C HIS A 124 0.84 -5.26 30.35
N GLU A 125 1.60 -4.78 29.37
CA GLU A 125 2.12 -3.41 29.34
C GLU A 125 1.97 -2.81 27.93
N THR A 126 1.74 -1.50 27.88
CA THR A 126 1.75 -0.72 26.63
C THR A 126 2.83 0.35 26.67
N ILE A 127 3.61 0.45 25.61
CA ILE A 127 4.69 1.44 25.45
C ILE A 127 4.37 2.33 24.24
N ASP A 128 4.24 3.63 24.48
CA ASP A 128 4.20 4.62 23.42
C ASP A 128 5.62 4.97 22.96
N ALA A 129 6.02 4.40 21.82
CA ALA A 129 7.33 4.66 21.24
C ALA A 129 7.49 6.12 20.79
N ASP A 130 6.39 6.75 20.36
CA ASP A 130 6.35 8.15 19.92
C ASP A 130 6.76 9.10 21.05
N MET A 131 6.21 8.92 22.26
CA MET A 131 6.58 9.70 23.45
C MET A 131 8.07 9.58 23.80
N MET A 132 8.66 8.38 23.64
CA MET A 132 10.07 8.16 23.94
C MET A 132 10.98 8.82 22.91
N LEU A 133 10.63 8.70 21.62
CA LEU A 133 11.38 9.31 20.52
C LEU A 133 11.28 10.84 20.55
N ALA A 134 10.10 11.38 20.89
CA ALA A 134 9.92 12.81 21.14
C ALA A 134 10.83 13.33 22.27
N ALA A 135 11.12 12.48 23.27
CA ALA A 135 12.09 12.77 24.34
C ALA A 135 13.55 12.48 23.96
N GLY A 136 13.84 12.11 22.70
CA GLY A 136 15.18 11.77 22.20
C GLY A 136 15.71 10.43 22.70
N LYS A 137 14.85 9.55 23.22
CA LYS A 137 15.22 8.23 23.77
C LYS A 137 14.85 7.12 22.80
N VAL A 138 15.75 6.16 22.60
CA VAL A 138 15.49 4.99 21.74
C VAL A 138 14.58 4.00 22.48
N PRO A 139 13.38 3.68 21.94
CA PRO A 139 12.40 2.85 22.63
C PRO A 139 12.78 1.36 22.66
N ILE A 140 13.62 0.88 21.72
CA ILE A 140 14.01 -0.54 21.61
C ILE A 140 14.60 -1.07 22.91
N GLY A 141 15.51 -0.34 23.55
CA GLY A 141 16.14 -0.82 24.79
C GLY A 141 15.11 -1.03 25.91
N ARG A 142 14.11 -0.15 26.01
CA ARG A 142 13.02 -0.29 26.97
C ARG A 142 12.09 -1.44 26.60
N ILE A 143 11.76 -1.60 25.32
CA ILE A 143 10.92 -2.70 24.82
C ILE A 143 11.58 -4.04 25.10
N VAL A 144 12.89 -4.19 24.83
CA VAL A 144 13.64 -5.42 25.12
C VAL A 144 13.70 -5.68 26.63
N GLN A 145 13.90 -4.64 27.44
CA GLN A 145 13.94 -4.78 28.90
C GLN A 145 12.58 -5.19 29.45
N SER A 146 11.49 -4.54 29.03
CA SER A 146 10.13 -4.93 29.38
C SER A 146 9.85 -6.36 28.89
N ALA A 147 10.16 -6.68 27.63
CA ALA A 147 9.96 -8.01 27.05
C ALA A 147 10.72 -9.14 27.80
N LYS A 148 11.88 -8.85 28.40
CA LYS A 148 12.62 -9.79 29.26
C LYS A 148 12.04 -9.94 30.68
N LEU A 149 11.30 -8.94 31.15
CA LEU A 149 10.65 -8.95 32.47
C LEU A 149 9.25 -9.56 32.43
N LEU A 150 8.67 -9.69 31.24
CA LEU A 150 7.35 -10.31 31.02
C LEU A 150 7.41 -11.82 31.22
N ALA A 151 6.31 -12.40 31.67
CA ALA A 151 6.16 -13.85 31.72
C ALA A 151 6.07 -14.45 30.30
N GLU A 152 6.31 -15.75 30.18
CA GLU A 152 6.35 -16.48 28.91
C GLU A 152 5.04 -16.38 28.09
N SER A 153 3.93 -16.03 28.75
CA SER A 153 2.60 -15.85 28.16
C SER A 153 2.17 -14.38 28.04
N ASP A 154 2.94 -13.44 28.60
CA ASP A 154 2.60 -12.02 28.55
C ASP A 154 3.06 -11.39 27.23
N ILE A 155 2.30 -10.39 26.78
CA ILE A 155 2.56 -9.66 25.54
C ILE A 155 2.78 -8.18 25.85
N LEU A 156 3.79 -7.61 25.20
CA LEU A 156 4.06 -6.18 25.21
C LEU A 156 3.41 -5.54 23.99
N ARG A 157 2.62 -4.49 24.19
CA ARG A 157 2.10 -3.67 23.09
C ARG A 157 2.94 -2.42 22.93
N VAL A 158 3.32 -2.10 21.70
CA VAL A 158 4.08 -0.91 21.35
C VAL A 158 3.34 -0.13 20.27
N THR A 159 2.98 1.11 20.57
CA THR A 159 2.27 2.02 19.65
C THR A 159 3.24 2.98 19.01
N VAL A 160 3.19 3.07 17.68
CA VAL A 160 4.16 3.84 16.91
C VAL A 160 3.55 4.38 15.62
N SER A 161 3.80 5.66 15.33
CA SER A 161 3.26 6.40 14.18
C SER A 161 4.04 6.14 12.88
N PHE A 162 5.25 5.59 12.95
CA PHE A 162 6.09 5.28 11.80
C PHE A 162 6.27 3.76 11.61
N LYS A 163 6.66 3.35 10.40
CA LYS A 163 6.91 1.93 10.07
C LYS A 163 8.01 1.34 10.96
N PRO A 164 7.70 0.38 11.85
CA PRO A 164 8.67 -0.16 12.79
C PRO A 164 9.49 -1.33 12.21
N LEU A 165 9.79 -1.32 10.91
CA LEU A 165 10.65 -2.32 10.25
C LEU A 165 11.98 -2.55 10.99
N PRO A 166 12.78 -1.51 11.32
CA PRO A 166 14.04 -1.72 12.03
C PRO A 166 13.85 -2.20 13.48
N MET A 167 12.68 -1.96 14.08
CA MET A 167 12.38 -2.40 15.44
C MET A 167 12.02 -3.89 15.46
N ILE A 168 11.23 -4.34 14.47
CA ILE A 168 10.88 -5.74 14.26
C ILE A 168 12.15 -6.56 14.07
N ASP A 169 13.00 -6.18 13.12
CA ASP A 169 14.25 -6.88 12.82
C ASP A 169 15.16 -6.96 14.06
N ALA A 170 15.31 -5.86 14.80
CA ALA A 170 16.12 -5.84 16.02
C ALA A 170 15.57 -6.76 17.13
N LEU A 171 14.25 -6.91 17.25
CA LEU A 171 13.62 -7.77 18.25
C LEU A 171 13.69 -9.24 17.85
N GLU A 172 13.48 -9.55 16.57
CA GLU A 172 13.63 -10.90 16.04
C GLU A 172 15.08 -11.39 16.13
N GLN A 173 16.06 -10.52 15.87
CA GLN A 173 17.48 -10.82 16.10
C GLN A 173 17.80 -11.14 17.57
N GLN A 174 17.04 -10.59 18.51
CA GLN A 174 17.17 -10.90 19.94
C GLN A 174 16.40 -12.18 20.33
N GLY A 175 15.71 -12.82 19.38
CA GLY A 175 14.94 -14.04 19.59
C GLY A 175 13.53 -13.81 20.12
N PHE A 176 12.96 -12.62 20.01
CA PHE A 176 11.57 -12.37 20.42
C PHE A 176 10.61 -12.64 19.26
N ARG A 177 9.38 -13.06 19.60
CA ARG A 177 8.29 -13.16 18.63
C ARG A 177 7.66 -11.78 18.49
N THR A 178 7.53 -11.30 17.26
CA THR A 178 6.91 -10.00 17.00
C THR A 178 5.70 -10.14 16.08
N TYR A 179 4.72 -9.28 16.27
CA TYR A 179 3.54 -9.20 15.42
C TYR A 179 3.19 -7.73 15.20
N CYS A 180 3.24 -7.28 13.95
CA CYS A 180 2.92 -5.91 13.60
C CYS A 180 1.53 -5.82 12.97
N ARG A 181 0.66 -5.02 13.59
CA ARG A 181 -0.68 -4.73 13.11
C ARG A 181 -0.74 -3.28 12.64
N VAL A 182 -1.22 -3.09 11.40
CA VAL A 182 -1.43 -1.74 10.85
C VAL A 182 -2.86 -1.30 11.16
N THR A 183 -3.02 -0.20 11.90
CA THR A 183 -4.34 0.34 12.26
C THR A 183 -4.77 1.45 11.30
N SER A 184 -3.82 2.25 10.79
CA SER A 184 -4.08 3.36 9.84
C SER A 184 -2.83 3.68 9.02
N THR A 185 -2.93 4.61 8.07
CA THR A 185 -1.83 5.00 7.15
C THR A 185 -0.52 5.37 7.87
N ASP A 186 -0.62 5.92 9.08
CA ASP A 186 0.51 6.38 9.91
C ASP A 186 0.34 5.92 11.37
N SER A 187 -0.25 4.74 11.58
CA SER A 187 -0.43 4.17 12.91
C SER A 187 -0.22 2.67 12.90
N TYR A 188 0.81 2.24 13.63
CA TYR A 188 1.27 0.86 13.74
C TYR A 188 1.24 0.41 15.20
N GLN A 189 0.82 -0.82 15.41
CA GLN A 189 0.84 -1.49 16.71
C GLN A 189 1.74 -2.71 16.59
N LEU A 190 2.88 -2.66 17.27
CA LEU A 190 3.82 -3.76 17.34
C LEU A 190 3.61 -4.50 18.66
N PHE A 191 3.34 -5.79 18.57
CA PHE A 191 3.20 -6.69 19.70
C PHE A 191 4.45 -7.56 19.80
N VAL A 192 4.96 -7.74 21.02
CA VAL A 192 6.19 -8.49 21.27
C VAL A 192 5.91 -9.51 22.37
N ALA A 193 6.30 -10.75 22.13
CA ALA A 193 6.24 -11.83 23.11
C ALA A 193 7.62 -12.50 23.23
N PRO A 194 8.00 -12.99 24.43
CA PRO A 194 9.20 -13.81 24.60
C PRO A 194 9.09 -15.11 23.78
N ALA A 195 10.20 -15.56 23.20
CA ALA A 195 10.28 -16.92 22.67
C ALA A 195 10.54 -17.89 23.83
N SER A 196 9.57 -18.77 24.10
CA SER A 196 9.75 -19.96 24.94
C SER A 196 10.77 -20.92 24.35
#